data_AF-A0A382VH21-F1
#
_entry.id   AF-A0A382VH21-F1
#
_cell.length_a   1.000
_cell.length_b   1.000
_cell.length_c   1.000
_cell.angle_alpha   90.00
_cell.angle_beta   90.00
_cell.angle_gamma   90.00
#
_symmetry.space_group_name_H-M   'P 1'
#
loop_
_entity.id
_entity.type
_entity.pdbx_description
1 polymer ?
#
loop_
_entity_poly.entity_id
_entity_poly.type
_entity_poly.pdbx_seq_one_letter_code
_entity_poly.pdbx_strand_id
1 'polypeptide(L)'
;VFRISRGEVTSSTVLTVELTDGDWTGRGEASPEGHFGESMQNSMNQLEALRPRLEANLDHEELQSLLPACAARNALDCALWDLEAKKNDQPAWRLAGLDGIEETTTAFTISLDEPEAMAAQAAT
;
A
#
# COMPACT_ATOMS: atom_id res chain seq x y z
N VAL A 1 -15.70 5.88 13.16
CA VAL A 1 -14.84 7.07 12.93
C VAL A 1 -13.51 6.78 13.58
N PHE A 2 -12.40 6.97 12.85
CA PHE A 2 -11.06 6.83 13.40
C PHE A 2 -10.55 8.21 13.83
N ARG A 3 -10.00 8.32 15.04
CA ARG A 3 -9.55 9.62 15.58
C ARG A 3 -8.15 9.56 16.14
N ILE A 4 -7.38 10.59 15.81
CA ILE A 4 -6.07 10.89 16.36
C ILE A 4 -6.05 12.36 16.81
N SER A 5 -4.98 12.79 17.48
CA SER A 5 -4.86 14.17 17.96
C SER A 5 -4.94 15.24 16.84
N ARG A 6 -4.68 14.86 15.59
CA ARG A 6 -4.73 15.76 14.42
C ARG A 6 -6.10 15.86 13.76
N GLY A 7 -7.07 15.02 14.14
CA GLY A 7 -8.40 15.05 13.56
C GLY A 7 -9.07 13.69 13.50
N GLU A 8 -10.19 13.66 12.80
CA GLU A 8 -11.01 12.48 12.60
C GLU A 8 -11.13 12.11 11.13
N VAL A 9 -11.18 10.80 10.88
CA VAL A 9 -11.33 10.21 9.56
C VAL A 9 -12.59 9.35 9.59
N THR A 10 -13.56 9.68 8.73
CA THR A 10 -14.83 8.95 8.58
C THR A 10 -14.81 7.95 7.43
N SER A 11 -13.89 8.12 6.48
CA SER A 11 -13.63 7.22 5.35
C SER A 11 -12.17 7.27 4.94
N SER A 12 -11.62 6.14 4.49
CA SER A 12 -10.28 6.07 3.91
C SER A 12 -10.35 6.01 2.39
N THR A 13 -9.72 6.96 1.72
CA THR A 13 -9.56 6.95 0.26
C THR A 13 -8.20 6.35 -0.06
N VAL A 14 -8.19 5.27 -0.84
CA VAL A 14 -6.98 4.54 -1.21
C VAL A 14 -6.66 4.70 -2.69
N LEU A 15 -5.38 4.61 -3.02
CA LEU A 15 -4.84 4.50 -4.36
C LEU A 15 -4.58 3.04 -4.65
N THR A 16 -5.14 2.52 -5.73
CA THR A 16 -4.88 1.16 -6.21
C THR A 16 -4.21 1.17 -7.57
N VAL A 17 -3.17 0.38 -7.74
CA VAL A 17 -2.49 0.14 -9.03
C VAL A 17 -2.80 -1.28 -9.47
N GLU A 18 -3.22 -1.45 -10.72
CA GLU A 18 -3.35 -2.74 -11.37
C GLU A 18 -2.41 -2.80 -12.58
N LEU A 19 -1.58 -3.84 -12.64
CA LEU A 19 -0.67 -4.13 -13.76
C LEU A 19 -1.09 -5.44 -14.40
N THR A 20 -1.27 -5.46 -15.73
CA THR A 20 -1.65 -6.67 -16.47
C THR A 20 -0.59 -7.02 -17.49
N ASP A 21 -0.13 -8.27 -17.45
CA ASP A 21 0.79 -8.86 -18.42
C ASP A 21 0.26 -10.25 -18.84
N GLY A 22 -0.26 -10.33 -20.07
CA GLY A 22 -0.97 -11.50 -20.57
C GLY A 22 -2.20 -11.82 -19.72
N ASP A 23 -2.27 -13.03 -19.17
CA ASP A 23 -3.37 -13.52 -18.34
C ASP A 23 -3.21 -13.16 -16.85
N TRP A 24 -2.10 -12.50 -16.47
CA TRP A 24 -1.78 -12.20 -15.08
C TRP A 24 -2.05 -10.73 -14.75
N THR A 25 -2.69 -10.47 -13.62
CA THR A 25 -2.89 -9.12 -13.09
C THR A 25 -2.39 -9.02 -11.65
N GLY A 26 -1.40 -8.17 -11.42
CA GLY A 26 -0.91 -7.78 -10.10
C GLY A 26 -1.60 -6.52 -9.58
N ARG A 27 -1.75 -6.42 -8.27
CA ARG A 27 -2.43 -5.33 -7.58
C ARG A 27 -1.62 -4.83 -6.40
N GLY A 28 -1.63 -3.52 -6.20
CA GLY A 28 -1.08 -2.89 -5.01
C GLY A 28 -1.92 -1.72 -4.56
N GLU A 29 -1.87 -1.44 -3.26
CA GLU A 29 -2.67 -0.40 -2.62
C GLU A 29 -1.77 0.49 -1.75
N ALA A 30 -2.08 1.77 -1.73
CA ALA A 30 -1.49 2.71 -0.79
C ALA A 30 -2.49 3.79 -0.37
N SER A 31 -2.25 4.41 0.78
CA SER A 31 -3.01 5.57 1.24
C SER A 31 -2.10 6.80 1.24
N PRO A 32 -2.29 7.77 0.32
CA PRO A 32 -1.55 9.03 0.36
C PRO A 32 -1.82 9.77 1.67
N GLU A 33 -0.77 10.09 2.41
CA GLU A 33 -0.85 10.75 3.72
C GLU A 33 -0.51 12.24 3.62
N GLY A 34 -1.51 13.09 3.83
CA GLY A 34 -1.37 14.55 3.75
C GLY A 34 -0.36 15.10 4.75
N HIS A 35 -0.17 14.45 5.91
CA HIS A 35 0.86 14.83 6.87
C HIS A 35 2.28 14.79 6.29
N PHE A 36 2.53 13.91 5.32
CA PHE A 36 3.82 13.78 4.62
C PHE A 36 3.87 14.56 3.29
N GLY A 37 2.89 15.43 3.02
CA GLY A 37 2.82 16.20 1.78
C GLY A 37 2.31 15.40 0.57
N GLU A 38 1.72 14.22 0.81
CA GLU A 38 1.16 13.39 -0.24
C GLU A 38 -0.31 13.77 -0.53
N SER A 39 -0.76 13.47 -1.73
CA SER A 39 -2.17 13.63 -2.14
C SER A 39 -2.53 12.59 -3.18
N MET A 40 -3.82 12.32 -3.36
CA MET A 40 -4.27 11.45 -4.45
C MET A 40 -3.76 11.96 -5.81
N GLN A 41 -3.88 13.27 -6.04
CA GLN A 41 -3.48 13.87 -7.31
C GLN A 41 -1.98 13.74 -7.58
N ASN A 42 -1.11 14.03 -6.60
CA ASN A 42 0.33 13.92 -6.82
C ASN A 42 0.78 12.46 -6.99
N SER A 43 0.12 11.53 -6.30
CA SER A 43 0.42 10.10 -6.43
C SER A 43 0.02 9.58 -7.81
N MET A 44 -1.17 9.94 -8.30
CA MET A 44 -1.59 9.63 -9.67
C MET A 44 -0.64 10.22 -10.72
N ASN A 45 -0.21 11.48 -10.55
CA ASN A 45 0.72 12.12 -11.48
C ASN A 45 2.09 11.40 -11.52
N GLN A 46 2.59 10.95 -10.36
CA GLN A 46 3.82 10.17 -10.27
C GLN A 46 3.71 8.84 -11.02
N LEU A 47 2.59 8.13 -10.86
CA LEU A 47 2.33 6.87 -11.57
C LEU A 47 2.22 7.07 -13.08
N GLU A 48 1.46 8.07 -13.53
CA GLU A 48 1.31 8.37 -14.96
C GLU A 48 2.64 8.76 -15.61
N ALA A 49 3.52 9.45 -14.89
CA ALA A 49 4.86 9.78 -15.37
C ALA A 49 5.75 8.53 -15.61
N LEU A 50 5.47 7.42 -14.92
CA LEU A 50 6.17 6.15 -15.08
C LEU A 50 5.57 5.23 -16.15
N ARG A 51 4.41 5.56 -16.73
CA ARG A 51 3.74 4.72 -17.73
C ARG A 51 4.66 4.23 -18.86
N PRO A 52 5.51 5.06 -19.49
CA PRO A 52 6.41 4.59 -20.54
C PRO A 52 7.48 3.59 -20.05
N ARG A 53 7.86 3.65 -18.78
CA ARG A 53 8.80 2.68 -18.16
C ARG A 53 8.09 1.37 -17.84
N LEU A 54 6.85 1.44 -17.36
CA LEU A 54 6.02 0.27 -17.10
C LEU A 54 5.75 -0.53 -18.38
N GLU A 55 5.45 0.15 -19.48
CA GLU A 55 5.29 -0.47 -20.80
C GLU A 55 6.61 -1.08 -21.34
N ALA A 56 7.75 -0.67 -20.78
CA ALA A 56 9.08 -1.22 -21.07
C ALA A 56 9.52 -2.30 -20.06
N ASN A 57 8.60 -2.86 -19.28
CA ASN A 57 8.86 -3.87 -18.25
C ASN A 57 9.79 -3.40 -17.12
N LEU A 58 9.50 -2.22 -16.56
CA LEU A 58 10.11 -1.73 -15.33
C LEU A 58 10.09 -2.82 -14.23
N ASP A 59 11.25 -3.06 -13.61
CA ASP A 59 11.39 -4.01 -12.50
C ASP A 59 11.40 -3.32 -11.11
N HIS A 60 11.45 -4.15 -10.07
CA HIS A 60 11.47 -3.73 -8.67
C HIS A 60 12.65 -2.85 -8.31
N GLU A 61 13.84 -3.14 -8.85
CA GLU A 61 15.09 -2.45 -8.49
C GLU A 61 15.14 -1.08 -9.16
N GLU A 62 14.79 -1.00 -10.44
CA GLU A 62 14.72 0.25 -11.18
C GLU A 62 13.69 1.20 -10.54
N LEU A 63 12.53 0.70 -10.08
CA LEU A 63 11.51 1.50 -9.40
C LEU A 63 12.06 2.24 -8.16
N GLN A 64 12.96 1.61 -7.39
CA GLN A 64 13.54 2.26 -6.19
C GLN A 64 14.37 3.50 -6.54
N SER A 65 14.93 3.55 -7.74
CA SER A 65 15.71 4.69 -8.25
C SER A 65 14.83 5.80 -8.86
N LEU A 66 13.62 5.46 -9.30
CA LEU A 66 12.71 6.37 -10.00
C LEU A 66 11.78 7.15 -9.06
N LEU A 67 11.40 6.57 -7.92
CA LEU A 67 10.55 7.22 -6.93
C LEU A 67 11.15 7.18 -5.53
N PRO A 68 10.98 8.26 -4.73
CA PRO A 68 11.26 8.22 -3.30
C PRO A 68 10.25 7.32 -2.57
N ALA A 69 10.41 7.17 -1.26
CA ALA A 69 9.38 6.56 -0.42
C ALA A 69 8.11 7.44 -0.45
N CYS A 70 7.06 6.95 -1.10
CA CYS A 70 5.74 7.57 -1.21
C CYS A 70 4.67 6.51 -1.52
N ALA A 71 3.39 6.90 -1.41
CA ALA A 71 2.24 6.06 -1.70
C ALA A 71 2.22 5.55 -3.14
N ALA A 72 2.62 6.37 -4.12
CA ALA A 72 2.72 5.93 -5.52
C ALA A 72 3.72 4.76 -5.66
N ARG A 73 4.91 4.88 -5.05
CA ARG A 73 5.89 3.80 -5.06
C ARG A 73 5.39 2.56 -4.33
N ASN A 74 4.74 2.73 -3.18
CA ASN A 74 4.16 1.61 -2.42
C ASN A 74 3.14 0.83 -3.26
N ALA A 75 2.15 1.53 -3.83
CA ALA A 75 1.10 0.87 -4.62
C ALA A 75 1.69 0.18 -5.86
N LEU A 76 2.65 0.81 -6.55
CA LEU A 76 3.26 0.24 -7.73
C LEU A 76 4.18 -0.95 -7.41
N ASP A 77 5.03 -0.84 -6.39
CA ASP A 77 5.92 -1.92 -5.98
C ASP A 77 5.14 -3.15 -5.53
N CYS A 78 4.08 -2.98 -4.73
CA CYS A 78 3.19 -4.09 -4.38
C CYS A 78 2.51 -4.72 -5.60
N ALA A 79 2.11 -3.91 -6.60
CA ALA A 79 1.51 -4.44 -7.83
C ALA A 79 2.50 -5.27 -8.66
N LEU A 80 3.78 -4.86 -8.71
CA LEU A 80 4.85 -5.63 -9.33
C LEU A 80 5.07 -6.97 -8.58
N TRP A 81 5.09 -6.95 -7.24
CA TRP A 81 5.29 -8.15 -6.42
C TRP A 81 4.16 -9.16 -6.63
N ASP A 82 2.91 -8.67 -6.62
CA ASP A 82 1.73 -9.50 -6.84
C ASP A 82 1.68 -10.06 -8.27
N LEU A 83 2.09 -9.26 -9.27
CA LEU A 83 2.20 -9.73 -10.66
C LEU A 83 3.25 -10.83 -10.80
N GLU A 84 4.44 -10.62 -10.23
CA GLU A 84 5.54 -11.59 -10.28
C GLU A 84 5.20 -12.89 -9.55
N ALA A 85 4.57 -12.78 -8.37
CA ALA A 85 4.06 -13.93 -7.62
C ALA A 85 3.12 -14.79 -8.47
N LYS A 86 2.15 -14.16 -9.13
CA LYS A 86 1.18 -14.84 -10.00
C LYS A 86 1.85 -15.46 -11.23
N LYS A 87 2.73 -14.72 -11.91
CA LYS A 87 3.49 -15.22 -13.07
C LYS A 87 4.34 -16.45 -12.76
N ASN A 88 4.89 -16.52 -11.54
CA ASN A 88 5.75 -17.62 -11.11
C ASN A 88 5.01 -18.75 -10.37
N ASP A 89 3.69 -18.64 -10.17
CA ASP A 89 2.90 -19.56 -9.33
C ASP A 89 3.51 -19.75 -7.93
N GLN A 90 3.98 -18.65 -7.34
CA GLN A 90 4.62 -18.65 -6.02
C GLN A 90 4.11 -17.48 -5.18
N PRO A 91 3.90 -17.67 -3.87
CA PRO A 91 3.51 -16.56 -3.01
C PRO A 91 4.66 -15.54 -2.88
N ALA A 92 4.33 -14.25 -2.79
CA ALA A 92 5.31 -13.16 -2.77
C ALA A 92 6.39 -13.30 -1.67
N TRP A 93 6.04 -13.83 -0.49
CA TRP A 93 7.02 -14.07 0.57
C TRP A 93 8.12 -15.05 0.18
N ARG A 94 7.82 -16.03 -0.67
CA ARG A 94 8.80 -16.98 -1.17
C ARG A 94 9.74 -16.32 -2.17
N LEU A 95 9.18 -15.46 -3.04
CA LEU A 95 9.97 -14.63 -3.96
C LEU A 95 10.90 -13.68 -3.19
N ALA A 96 10.43 -13.14 -2.06
CA ALA A 96 11.23 -12.32 -1.16
C ALA A 96 12.31 -13.10 -0.37
N GLY A 97 12.47 -14.41 -0.62
CA GLY A 97 13.47 -15.24 0.04
C GLY A 97 13.14 -15.60 1.49
N LEU A 98 11.87 -15.51 1.90
CA LEU A 98 11.40 -15.91 3.23
C LEU A 98 11.02 -17.40 3.24
N ASP A 99 11.26 -18.07 4.36
CA ASP A 99 10.96 -19.49 4.52
C ASP A 99 9.47 -19.78 4.78
N GLY A 100 8.71 -18.76 5.20
CA GLY A 100 7.27 -18.84 5.47
C GLY A 100 6.72 -17.53 6.06
N ILE A 101 5.40 -17.46 6.19
CA ILE A 101 4.71 -16.44 6.98
C ILE A 101 4.05 -17.15 8.17
N GLU A 102 4.28 -16.64 9.37
CA GLU A 102 3.62 -17.10 10.59
C GLU A 102 2.47 -16.16 10.98
N GLU A 103 1.47 -16.71 11.66
CA GLU A 103 0.44 -15.88 12.30
C GLU A 103 1.10 -14.92 13.30
N THR A 104 0.68 -13.66 13.27
CA THR A 104 1.20 -12.61 14.15
C THR A 104 0.06 -11.89 14.83
N THR A 105 0.18 -11.71 16.15
CA THR A 105 -0.72 -10.87 16.92
C THR A 105 -0.59 -9.41 16.46
N THR A 106 -1.71 -8.83 16.03
CA THR A 106 -1.79 -7.40 15.66
C THR A 106 -2.42 -6.57 16.79
N ALA A 107 -2.14 -5.28 16.81
CA ALA A 107 -2.77 -4.35 17.73
C ALA A 107 -4.18 -3.97 17.25
N PHE A 108 -5.07 -3.71 18.20
CA PHE A 108 -6.35 -3.05 17.95
C PHE A 108 -6.30 -1.62 18.49
N THR A 109 -6.57 -0.64 17.62
CA THR A 109 -6.45 0.77 17.99
C THR A 109 -7.75 1.30 18.57
N ILE A 110 -7.72 1.68 19.85
CA ILE A 110 -8.79 2.47 20.48
C ILE A 110 -8.67 3.91 20.00
N SER A 111 -9.69 4.39 19.28
CA SER A 111 -9.69 5.75 18.74
C SER A 111 -9.78 6.79 19.86
N LEU A 112 -9.15 7.95 19.66
CA LEU A 112 -9.21 9.07 20.59
C LEU A 112 -10.67 9.54 20.78
N ASP A 113 -11.14 9.56 22.02
CA ASP A 113 -12.50 9.99 22.40
C ASP A 113 -12.52 10.39 23.89
N GLU A 114 -13.70 10.70 24.43
CA GLU A 114 -13.88 10.91 25.87
C GLU A 114 -13.46 9.66 26.67
N PRO A 115 -12.88 9.81 27.89
CA PRO A 115 -12.33 8.69 28.65
C PRO A 115 -13.27 7.50 28.83
N GLU A 116 -14.55 7.76 29.10
CA GLU A 116 -15.57 6.73 29.28
C GLU A 116 -15.83 5.94 27.99
N ALA A 117 -15.82 6.60 26.84
CA ALA A 117 -16.03 5.96 25.54
C ALA A 117 -14.82 5.09 25.14
N MET A 118 -13.60 5.56 25.42
CA MET A 118 -12.38 4.77 25.21
C MET A 118 -12.34 3.54 26.13
N ALA A 119 -12.72 3.69 27.40
CA ALA A 119 -12.79 2.58 28.35
C ALA A 119 -13.82 1.51 27.91
N ALA A 120 -14.98 1.95 27.39
CA ALA A 120 -15.97 1.04 26.84
C ALA A 120 -15.45 0.26 25.63
N GLN A 121 -14.73 0.90 24.71
CA GLN A 121 -14.12 0.22 23.55
C GLN A 121 -13.02 -0.77 23.96
N ALA A 122 -12.21 -0.44 24.97
CA ALA A 122 -11.13 -1.29 25.44
C ALA A 122 -11.61 -2.54 26.21
N ALA A 123 -12.85 -2.54 26.68
CA ALA A 123 -13.46 -3.67 27.38
C ALA A 123 -14.06 -4.74 26.43
N THR A 124 -13.99 -4.52 25.11
CA THR A 124 -14.43 -5.44 24.05
C THR A 124 -13.31 -6.36 23.60
#